data_AF-A0A943YAW7-F1
#
_entry.id   AF-A0A943YAW7-F1
#
_cell.length_a   1.000
_cell.length_b   1.000
_cell.length_c   1.000
_cell.angle_alpha   90.00
_cell.angle_beta   90.00
_cell.angle_gamma   90.00
#
_symmetry.space_group_name_H-M   'P 1'
#
loop_
_entity.id
_entity.type
_entity.pdbx_description
1 polymer ?
#
loop_
_entity_poly.entity_id
_entity_poly.type
_entity_poly.pdbx_seq_one_letter_code
_entity_poly.pdbx_strand_id
1 'polypeptide(L)' 'MEKRPLDSFEFNCSISGTLLCEIGSTMAYVKDNDFLFVNPNVIHKSLENPASFLGFAVLVPVAILQLFLTRMIKTPLL' A
#
# COMPACT_ATOMS: atom_id res chain seq x y z
N MET A 1 -1.61 -12.70 -17.00
CA MET A 1 -1.52 -13.24 -15.63
C MET A 1 -2.45 -12.44 -14.76
N GLU A 2 -3.44 -13.08 -14.16
CA GLU A 2 -4.33 -12.43 -13.19
C GLU A 2 -3.50 -12.11 -11.93
N LYS A 3 -3.47 -10.84 -11.51
CA LYS A 3 -2.65 -10.38 -10.39
C LYS A 3 -3.28 -10.96 -9.11
N ARG A 4 -2.63 -11.93 -8.47
CA ARG A 4 -3.12 -12.51 -7.22
C ARG A 4 -3.21 -11.42 -6.15
N PRO A 5 -4.29 -11.38 -5.33
CA PRO A 5 -4.36 -10.46 -4.21
C PRO A 5 -3.17 -10.68 -3.28
N LEU A 6 -2.53 -9.60 -2.85
CA LEU A 6 -1.45 -9.65 -1.88
C LEU A 6 -2.06 -9.62 -0.48
N ASP A 7 -1.68 -10.59 0.38
CA ASP A 7 -2.06 -10.59 1.80
C ASP A 7 -1.14 -9.66 2.61
N SER A 8 -1.07 -8.41 2.16
CA SER A 8 -0.22 -7.36 2.70
C SER A 8 -0.97 -6.04 2.68
N PHE A 9 -0.75 -5.23 3.70
CA PHE A 9 -1.02 -3.80 3.60
C PHE A 9 0.00 -3.18 2.67
N GLU A 10 -0.43 -2.20 1.86
CA GLU A 10 0.47 -1.47 0.98
C GLU A 10 0.34 0.03 1.26
N PHE A 11 1.46 0.68 1.52
CA PHE A 11 1.55 2.13 1.72
C PHE A 11 2.36 2.73 0.58
N ASN A 12 1.67 3.44 -0.31
CA ASN A 12 2.25 4.15 -1.44
C ASN A 12 2.48 5.61 -1.06
N CYS A 13 3.69 6.11 -1.32
CA CYS A 13 4.07 7.49 -1.10
C CYS A 13 4.52 8.12 -2.42
N SER A 14 3.96 9.29 -2.75
CA SER A 14 4.44 10.09 -3.87
C SER A 14 5.45 11.13 -3.39
N ILE A 15 6.67 11.09 -3.94
CA ILE A 15 7.71 12.09 -3.69
C ILE A 15 7.59 13.22 -4.72
N SER A 16 7.34 12.89 -5.98
CA SER A 16 7.20 13.85 -7.07
C SER A 16 6.33 13.29 -8.19
N GLY A 17 5.43 14.11 -8.71
CA GLY A 17 4.46 13.70 -9.71
C GLY A 17 3.22 13.03 -9.10
N THR A 18 2.32 12.59 -9.97
CA THR A 18 1.04 12.00 -9.56
C THR A 18 1.00 10.51 -9.87
N LEU A 19 0.85 9.69 -8.85
CA LEU A 19 0.49 8.29 -8.99
C LEU A 19 -1.01 8.18 -9.27
N LEU A 20 -1.36 7.55 -10.39
CA LEU A 20 -2.74 7.14 -10.66
C LEU A 20 -2.87 5.68 -10.28
N CYS A 21 -3.79 5.36 -9.39
CA CYS A 21 -4.05 3.99 -8.96
C CYS A 21 -5.51 3.64 -9.21
N GLU A 22 -5.74 2.58 -9.97
CA GLU A 22 -7.06 1.97 -10.12
C GLU A 22 -7.28 0.99 -8.97
N ILE A 23 -8.35 1.19 -8.20
CA ILE A 23 -8.75 0.36 -7.06
C ILE A 23 -10.21 -0.06 -7.28
N GLY A 24 -10.43 -1.31 -7.72
CA GLY A 24 -11.74 -1.74 -8.20
C GLY A 24 -12.23 -0.86 -9.35
N SER A 25 -13.38 -0.20 -9.20
CA SER A 25 -13.92 0.76 -10.18
C SER A 25 -13.57 2.22 -9.89
N THR A 26 -12.74 2.48 -8.88
CA THR A 26 -12.39 3.84 -8.44
C THR A 26 -10.98 4.21 -8.86
N MET A 27 -10.81 5.44 -9.34
CA MET A 27 -9.51 6.04 -9.60
C MET A 27 -9.05 6.88 -8.42
N ALA A 28 -7.92 6.51 -7.83
CA ALA A 28 -7.22 7.29 -6.81
C ALA A 28 -6.07 8.08 -7.46
N TYR A 29 -5.93 9.34 -7.06
CA TYR A 29 -4.87 10.24 -7.52
C TYR A 29 -4.05 10.65 -6.31
N VAL A 30 -2.79 10.23 -6.26
CA VAL A 30 -1.87 10.53 -5.16
C VAL A 30 -0.86 11.55 -5.67
N LYS A 31 -0.98 12.79 -5.21
CA LYS A 31 -0.11 13.90 -5.63
C LYS A 31 1.15 13.95 -4.77
N ASP A 32 2.07 14.84 -5.12
CA ASP A 32 3.29 15.13 -4.36
C ASP A 32 2.99 15.31 -2.86
N ASN A 33 3.70 14.55 -2.02
CA ASN A 33 3.53 14.49 -0.56
C ASN A 33 2.21 13.89 -0.05
N ASP A 34 1.36 13.36 -0.93
CA ASP A 34 0.22 12.53 -0.52
C ASP A 34 0.62 11.04 -0.43
N PHE A 35 -0.23 10.28 0.25
CA PHE A 35 -0.08 8.84 0.39
C PHE A 35 -1.39 8.11 0.06
N LEU A 36 -1.24 6.85 -0.35
CA LEU A 36 -2.33 5.90 -0.55
C LEU A 36 -2.09 4.65 0.27
N PHE A 37 -3.06 4.33 1.11
CA PHE A 37 -3.08 3.09 1.87
C PHE A 37 -4.04 2.10 1.23
N VAL A 38 -3.55 0.91 0.90
CA VAL A 38 -4.34 -0.17 0.31
C VAL A 38 -4.39 -1.34 1.28
N ASN A 39 -5.62 -1.80 1.54
CA ASN A 39 -5.87 -2.94 2.42
C ASN A 39 -5.44 -4.27 1.76
N PRO A 40 -5.16 -5.30 2.58
CA PRO A 40 -4.87 -6.64 2.08
C PRO A 40 -6.00 -7.15 1.19
N ASN A 41 -5.62 -7.94 0.20
CA ASN A 41 -6.54 -8.58 -0.75
C ASN A 41 -7.35 -7.60 -1.64
N VAL A 42 -7.07 -6.30 -1.60
CA VAL A 42 -7.62 -5.33 -2.54
C VAL A 42 -6.82 -5.35 -3.84
N ILE A 43 -7.49 -5.75 -4.93
CA ILE A 43 -6.90 -5.71 -6.27
C ILE A 43 -6.77 -4.26 -6.71
N HIS A 44 -5.55 -3.86 -7.04
CA HIS A 44 -5.25 -2.52 -7.50
C HIS A 44 -4.09 -2.51 -8.51
N LYS A 45 -4.06 -1.47 -9.34
CA LYS A 45 -3.09 -1.29 -10.40
C LYS A 45 -2.65 0.17 -10.48
N SER A 46 -1.35 0.40 -10.33
CA SER A 46 -0.74 1.67 -10.68
C SER A 46 -0.74 1.83 -12.20
N LEU A 47 -1.27 2.96 -12.68
CA LEU A 47 -1.23 3.35 -14.08
C LEU A 47 -0.01 4.24 -14.29
N GLU A 48 0.80 3.92 -15.30
CA GLU A 48 1.94 4.74 -15.68
C GLU A 48 1.43 6.08 -16.24
N ASN A 49 1.76 7.18 -15.57
CA ASN A 49 1.61 8.52 -16.13
C ASN A 49 2.89 8.81 -16.94
N PRO A 50 2.82 9.33 -18.19
CA PRO A 50 4.02 9.66 -18.97
C PRO A 50 4.91 10.76 -18.36
N ALA A 51 4.44 11.50 -17.36
CA ALA A 51 5.29 12.39 -16.56
C ALA A 51 6.02 11.60 -15.47
N SER A 52 7.31 11.86 -15.31
CA SER A 52 8.24 11.21 -14.37
C SER A 52 7.72 11.15 -12.93
N PHE A 53 6.95 10.12 -12.60
CA PHE A 53 6.55 9.81 -11.23
C PHE A 53 7.75 9.26 -10.46
N LEU A 54 7.98 9.80 -9.27
CA LEU A 54 8.92 9.27 -8.29
C LEU A 54 8.17 9.02 -6.98
N GLY A 55 8.23 7.77 -6.52
CA GLY A 55 7.63 7.36 -5.26
C GLY A 55 8.12 5.99 -4.84
N PHE A 56 7.57 5.51 -3.73
CA PHE A 56 7.87 4.18 -3.23
C PHE A 56 6.62 3.56 -2.60
N ALA A 57 6.60 2.23 -2.55
CA ALA A 57 5.60 1.45 -1.85
C ALA A 57 6.26 0.63 -0.74
N VAL A 58 5.64 0.62 0.43
CA VAL A 58 6.01 -0.28 1.53
C VAL A 58 4.92 -1.32 1.68
N LEU A 59 5.31 -2.60 1.60
CA LEU A 59 4.39 -3.71 1.81
C LEU A 59 4.61 -4.31 3.20
N VAL A 60 3.55 -4.40 3.98
CA VAL A 60 3.57 -5.02 5.31
C VAL A 60 2.67 -6.26 5.27
N PRO A 61 3.23 -7.48 5.23
CA PRO A 61 2.44 -8.71 5.26
C PRO A 61 1.59 -8.80 6.53
N VAL A 62 0.35 -9.26 6.39
CA VAL A 62 -0.59 -9.39 7.54
C VAL A 62 0.01 -10.26 8.64
N ALA A 63 0.69 -11.35 8.26
CA ALA A 63 1.36 -12.26 9.19
C ALA A 63 2.42 -11.56 10.07
N ILE A 64 3.12 -10.54 9.56
CA ILE A 64 4.12 -9.80 10.33
C ILE A 64 3.43 -8.96 11.41
N LEU A 65 2.35 -8.26 11.07
CA LEU A 65 1.58 -7.49 12.06
C LEU A 65 0.96 -8.38 13.13
N GLN A 66 0.42 -9.54 12.75
CA GLN A 66 -0.11 -10.53 13.69
C GLN A 66 0.97 -11.02 14.66
N LEU A 67 2.18 -11.31 14.17
CA LEU A 67 3.30 -11.70 15.02
C LEU A 67 3.69 -10.59 16.01
N PHE A 68 3.81 -9.34 15.53
CA PHE A 68 4.14 -8.19 16.37
C PHE A 68 3.08 -7.95 17.45
N LEU A 69 1.80 -7.89 17.09
CA LEU A 69 0.71 -7.69 18.05
C LEU A 69 0.62 -8.82 19.06
N THR A 70 0.76 -10.07 18.62
CA THR A 70 0.76 -11.23 19.52
C THR A 70 1.92 -11.17 20.52
N ARG A 71 3.10 -10.73 20.08
CA ARG A 71 4.23 -10.50 20.98
C ARG A 71 3.94 -9.37 21.96
N MET A 72 3.49 -8.21 21.48
CA MET A 72 3.16 -7.07 22.35
C MET A 72 2.13 -7.43 23.42
N ILE A 73 1.03 -8.10 23.05
CA ILE A 73 -0.04 -8.48 24.00
C ILE A 73 0.45 -9.54 25.02
N LYS A 74 1.41 -10.39 24.65
CA LYS A 74 1.96 -11.42 25.55
C LYS A 74 3.09 -10.91 26.44
N THR A 75 3.71 -9.77 26.12
CA THR A 75 4.60 -9.06 27.06
C THR A 75 3.75 -8.16 27.94
N PRO A 76 3.71 -8.37 29.28
CA PRO A 76 3.12 -7.35 30.15
C PRO A 76 3.91 -6.07 29.94
N LEU A 77 3.21 -4.98 29.60
CA LEU A 77 3.78 -3.64 29.69
C LEU A 77 4.13 -3.44 31.17
N LEU A 78 5.44 -3.48 31.48
CA LEU A 78 5.99 -3.12 32.77
C LEU A 78 5.62 -1.68 33.13
#